data_AF-A0A2S6FDU8-F1
#
_entry.id   AF-A0A2S6FDU8-F1
#
_cell.length_a   1.000
_cell.length_b   1.000
_cell.length_c   1.000
_cell.angle_alpha   90.00
_cell.angle_beta   90.00
_cell.angle_gamma   90.00
#
_symmetry.space_group_name_H-M   'P 1'
#
loop_
_entity.id
_entity.type
_entity.pdbx_description
1 polymer ?
#
loop_
_entity_poly.entity_id
_entity_poly.type
_entity_poly.pdbx_seq_one_letter_code
_entity_poly.pdbx_strand_id
1 'polypeptide(L)'
;MKLLCAGAELVNDSSRGFDIDGQKLFAVRRSGQVHVYINRCPHRGVALEWHPDQFLDSSNSLIQCATHGALFLIEDGECVAGPCAGQALTGVACREDEQGIWISL
;
A
#
# COMPACT_ATOMS: atom_id res chain seq x y z
N MET A 1 4.78 -15.65 9.80
CA MET A 1 3.84 -14.56 9.46
C MET A 1 3.69 -13.64 10.65
N LYS A 2 3.53 -12.34 10.42
CA LYS A 2 3.44 -11.30 11.45
C LYS A 2 2.06 -10.66 11.40
N LEU A 3 1.47 -10.36 12.55
CA LEU A 3 0.22 -9.60 12.62
C LEU A 3 0.54 -8.14 12.27
N LEU A 4 -0.17 -7.59 11.29
CA LEU A 4 -0.02 -6.22 10.82
C LEU A 4 -0.89 -5.28 11.65
N CYS A 5 -2.19 -5.57 11.74
CA CYS A 5 -3.18 -4.87 12.57
C CYS A 5 -4.47 -5.68 12.67
N ALA A 6 -5.41 -5.23 13.49
CA ALA A 6 -6.78 -5.77 13.47
C ALA A 6 -7.45 -5.48 12.11
N GLY A 7 -8.44 -6.29 11.71
CA GLY A 7 -9.14 -6.07 10.43
C GLY A 7 -9.91 -4.74 10.39
N ALA A 8 -10.53 -4.38 11.52
CA ALA A 8 -11.30 -3.13 11.68
C ALA A 8 -10.44 -1.86 11.67
N GLU A 9 -9.14 -2.01 11.85
CA GLU A 9 -8.17 -0.91 11.87
C GLU A 9 -7.81 -0.39 10.45
N LEU A 10 -8.14 -1.15 9.41
CA LEU A 10 -8.04 -0.76 8.01
C LEU A 10 -9.45 -0.74 7.40
N VAL A 11 -10.05 0.44 7.35
CA VAL A 11 -11.42 0.65 6.85
C VAL A 11 -11.49 0.41 5.35
N ASN A 12 -12.65 0.01 4.83
CA ASN A 12 -12.87 -0.10 3.38
C ASN A 12 -12.54 1.20 2.65
N ASP A 13 -11.94 1.06 1.47
CA ASP A 13 -11.55 2.16 0.57
C ASP A 13 -10.61 3.17 1.23
N SER A 14 -9.73 2.67 2.09
CA SER A 14 -8.70 3.45 2.80
C SER A 14 -7.33 2.79 2.77
N SER A 15 -6.32 3.54 3.17
CA SER A 15 -4.94 3.08 3.31
C SER A 15 -4.40 3.35 4.71
N ARG A 16 -3.38 2.57 5.10
CA ARG A 16 -2.68 2.76 6.37
C ARG A 16 -1.20 2.36 6.25
N GLY A 17 -0.32 3.14 6.86
CA GLY A 17 1.12 2.90 6.91
C GLY A 17 1.52 2.09 8.13
N PHE A 18 2.60 1.31 7.99
CA PHE A 18 3.15 0.46 9.04
C PHE A 18 4.67 0.47 9.02
N ASP A 19 5.26 0.19 10.18
CA ASP A 19 6.68 -0.06 10.34
C ASP A 19 6.86 -1.40 11.07
N ILE A 20 7.39 -2.40 10.37
CA ILE A 20 7.58 -3.75 10.89
C ILE A 20 9.07 -4.06 10.87
N ASP A 21 9.70 -4.07 12.04
CA ASP A 21 11.15 -4.29 12.21
C ASP A 21 12.02 -3.37 11.33
N GLY A 22 11.63 -2.11 11.17
CA GLY A 22 12.34 -1.13 10.33
C GLY A 22 11.97 -1.15 8.85
N GLN A 23 11.14 -2.11 8.42
CA GLN A 23 10.58 -2.13 7.07
C GLN A 23 9.29 -1.32 7.02
N LYS A 24 9.31 -0.22 6.26
CA LYS A 24 8.11 0.58 5.99
C LYS A 24 7.22 -0.11 4.97
N LEU A 25 5.96 -0.28 5.34
CA LEU A 25 4.91 -0.90 4.53
C LEU A 25 3.68 0.00 4.52
N PHE A 26 2.76 -0.29 3.60
CA PHE A 26 1.40 0.22 3.70
C PHE A 26 0.42 -0.84 3.21
N ALA A 27 -0.80 -0.78 3.73
CA ALA A 27 -1.92 -1.59 3.29
C ALA A 27 -3.02 -0.72 2.71
N VAL A 28 -3.75 -1.26 1.74
CA VAL A 28 -4.95 -0.67 1.15
C VAL A 28 -6.05 -1.71 1.23
N ARG A 29 -7.25 -1.30 1.66
CA ARG A 29 -8.44 -2.14 1.54
C ARG A 29 -9.31 -1.63 0.41
N ARG A 30 -9.59 -2.46 -0.59
CA ARG A 30 -10.46 -2.14 -1.71
C ARG A 30 -11.48 -3.25 -1.91
N SER A 31 -12.76 -2.89 -1.92
CA SER A 31 -13.86 -3.85 -2.11
C SER A 31 -13.77 -5.08 -1.19
N GLY A 32 -13.38 -4.87 0.07
CA GLY A 32 -13.22 -5.91 1.08
C GLY A 32 -11.91 -6.71 1.02
N GLN A 33 -11.08 -6.53 0.00
CA GLN A 33 -9.78 -7.20 -0.14
C GLN A 33 -8.64 -6.31 0.35
N VAL A 34 -7.65 -6.91 0.99
CA VAL A 34 -6.46 -6.22 1.51
C VAL A 34 -5.28 -6.47 0.60
N HIS A 35 -4.59 -5.39 0.25
CA HIS A 35 -3.35 -5.38 -0.53
C HIS A 35 -2.26 -4.71 0.29
N VAL A 36 -1.06 -5.30 0.34
CA VAL A 36 0.06 -4.78 1.13
C VAL A 36 1.28 -4.62 0.26
N TYR A 37 1.98 -3.49 0.42
CA TYR A 37 3.15 -3.14 -0.36
C TYR A 37 4.27 -2.62 0.53
N ILE A 38 5.51 -2.78 0.05
CA ILE A 38 6.64 -2.03 0.57
C ILE A 38 6.43 -0.55 0.23
N ASN A 39 6.59 0.31 1.24
CA ASN A 39 6.49 1.75 1.06
C ASN A 39 7.76 2.32 0.41
N ARG A 40 7.95 2.01 -0.87
CA ARG A 40 9.13 2.41 -1.65
C ARG A 40 8.78 2.52 -3.13
N CYS A 41 8.71 3.74 -3.63
CA CYS A 41 8.38 4.02 -5.02
C CYS A 41 9.51 3.53 -5.95
N PRO A 42 9.23 2.72 -6.99
CA PRO A 42 10.27 2.16 -7.86
C PRO A 42 11.03 3.23 -8.67
N HIS A 43 10.46 4.43 -8.83
CA HIS A 43 11.12 5.54 -9.52
C HIS A 43 12.41 6.02 -8.80
N ARG A 44 12.32 6.36 -7.50
CA ARG A 44 13.44 6.98 -6.75
C ARG A 44 13.72 6.33 -5.40
N GLY A 45 12.99 5.28 -5.04
CA GLY A 45 13.13 4.60 -3.76
C GLY A 45 12.64 5.41 -2.56
N VAL A 46 11.84 6.45 -2.78
CA VAL A 46 11.24 7.28 -1.72
C VAL A 46 9.96 6.67 -1.17
N ALA A 47 9.58 7.08 0.04
CA ALA A 47 8.24 6.81 0.57
C ALA A 47 7.17 7.43 -0.36
N LEU A 48 6.01 6.78 -0.44
CA LEU A 48 4.93 7.21 -1.33
C LEU A 48 4.17 8.39 -0.75
N GLU A 49 3.95 8.40 0.55
CA GLU A 49 3.16 9.37 1.29
C GLU A 49 3.99 10.55 1.81
N TRP A 50 3.35 11.71 1.96
CA TRP A 50 3.87 12.85 2.75
C TRP A 50 3.21 12.94 4.12
N HIS A 51 1.93 12.60 4.19
CA HIS A 51 1.17 12.51 5.43
C HIS A 51 0.95 11.04 5.78
N PRO A 52 1.02 10.68 7.07
CA PRO A 52 0.70 9.33 7.50
C PRO A 52 -0.62 8.84 6.91
N ASP A 53 -0.63 7.57 6.51
CA ASP A 53 -1.82 6.84 6.02
C ASP A 53 -2.42 7.36 4.70
N GLN A 54 -1.87 8.40 4.07
CA GLN A 54 -2.36 8.96 2.80
C GLN A 54 -1.60 8.39 1.60
N PHE A 55 -2.03 7.22 1.12
CA PHE A 55 -1.43 6.55 -0.04
C PHE A 55 -2.31 6.58 -1.28
N LEU A 56 -3.58 6.97 -1.17
CA LEU A 56 -4.52 6.96 -2.29
C LEU A 56 -4.63 8.32 -2.96
N ASP A 57 -4.97 8.31 -4.25
CA ASP A 57 -5.35 9.50 -4.98
C ASP A 57 -6.69 10.07 -4.47
N SER A 58 -7.07 11.27 -4.94
CA SER A 58 -8.31 11.93 -4.48
C SER A 58 -9.60 11.15 -4.75
N SER A 59 -9.57 10.18 -5.66
CA SER A 59 -10.72 9.32 -5.97
C SER A 59 -10.73 8.01 -5.17
N ASN A 60 -9.72 7.77 -4.33
CA ASN A 60 -9.47 6.50 -3.65
C ASN A 60 -9.49 5.28 -4.58
N SER A 61 -9.06 5.44 -5.83
CA SER A 61 -9.08 4.36 -6.84
C SER A 61 -7.69 3.91 -7.27
N LEU A 62 -6.66 4.73 -7.02
CA LEU A 62 -5.27 4.42 -7.31
C LEU A 62 -4.41 4.74 -6.09
N ILE A 63 -3.30 4.02 -5.96
CA ILE A 63 -2.23 4.40 -5.05
C ILE A 63 -1.44 5.53 -5.72
N GLN A 64 -1.14 6.60 -4.98
CA GLN A 64 -0.41 7.76 -5.48
C GLN A 64 0.90 7.96 -4.72
N CYS A 65 2.00 8.10 -5.45
CA CYS A 65 3.24 8.66 -4.90
C CYS A 65 3.13 10.18 -4.87
N ALA A 66 3.02 10.76 -3.67
CA ALA A 66 2.89 12.19 -3.41
C ALA A 66 4.08 13.02 -3.92
N THR A 67 5.26 12.41 -4.12
CA THR A 67 6.48 13.14 -4.51
C THR A 67 6.46 13.57 -5.98
N HIS A 68 6.14 12.67 -6.91
CA HIS A 68 6.20 12.94 -8.36
C HIS A 68 4.92 12.51 -9.10
N GLY A 69 3.86 12.13 -8.38
CA GLY A 69 2.55 11.85 -8.95
C GLY A 69 2.43 10.52 -9.71
N ALA A 70 3.31 9.54 -9.45
CA ALA A 70 3.12 8.20 -10.01
C ALA A 70 1.83 7.57 -9.45
N LEU A 71 1.05 6.93 -10.31
CA LEU A 71 -0.22 6.28 -9.96
C LEU A 71 -0.13 4.79 -10.22
N PHE A 72 -0.54 4.00 -9.23
CA PHE A 72 -0.46 2.54 -9.25
C PHE A 72 -1.83 1.90 -9.04
N LEU A 73 -2.09 0.77 -9.71
CA LEU A 73 -3.23 -0.08 -9.44
C LEU A 73 -3.14 -0.66 -8.03
N ILE A 74 -4.28 -0.79 -7.35
CA ILE A 74 -4.33 -1.28 -5.97
C ILE A 74 -4.10 -2.79 -5.94
N GLU A 75 -4.55 -3.50 -6.96
CA GLU A 75 -4.66 -4.95 -7.01
C GLU A 75 -3.30 -5.64 -7.14
N ASP A 76 -2.44 -5.10 -8.00
CA ASP A 76 -1.13 -5.68 -8.35
C ASP A 76 0.05 -4.71 -8.21
N GLY A 77 -0.22 -3.43 -7.94
CA GLY A 77 0.81 -2.41 -7.77
C GLY A 77 1.43 -1.90 -9.08
N GLU A 78 0.86 -2.21 -10.25
CA GLU A 78 1.35 -1.72 -11.54
C GLU A 78 1.22 -0.19 -11.63
N CYS A 79 2.31 0.49 -12.00
CA CYS A 79 2.32 1.91 -12.29
C CYS A 79 1.70 2.19 -13.66
N VAL A 80 0.49 2.75 -13.68
CA VAL A 80 -0.26 3.06 -14.91
C VAL A 80 -0.04 4.49 -15.42
N ALA A 81 0.49 5.38 -14.57
CA ALA A 81 0.83 6.75 -14.97
C ALA A 81 1.98 7.32 -14.14
N GLY A 82 2.74 8.25 -14.74
CA GLY A 82 3.86 8.95 -14.10
C GLY A 82 5.24 8.40 -14.49
N PRO A 83 6.30 8.84 -13.79
CA PRO A 83 7.70 8.66 -14.23
C PRO A 83 8.21 7.21 -14.19
N CYS A 84 7.50 6.29 -13.54
CA CYS A 84 7.82 4.85 -13.49
C CYS A 84 6.75 3.96 -14.15
N ALA A 85 6.01 4.49 -15.13
CA ALA A 85 4.99 3.71 -15.85
C ALA A 85 5.55 2.37 -16.39
N GLY A 86 4.82 1.28 -16.16
CA GLY A 86 5.22 -0.09 -16.49
C GLY A 86 6.11 -0.79 -15.44
N GLN A 87 6.52 -0.10 -14.38
CA GLN A 87 7.09 -0.74 -13.18
C GLN A 87 5.99 -1.04 -12.15
N ALA A 88 6.31 -1.79 -11.10
CA ALA A 88 5.35 -2.13 -10.05
C ALA A 88 5.92 -1.87 -8.65
N LEU A 89 5.01 -1.63 -7.70
CA LEU A 89 5.32 -1.69 -6.28
C LEU A 89 5.69 -3.11 -5.87
N THR A 90 6.52 -3.24 -4.83
CA THR A 90 6.85 -4.56 -4.29
C THR A 90 5.73 -5.02 -3.35
N GLY A 91 4.90 -5.95 -3.84
CA GLY A 91 3.84 -6.57 -3.05
C GLY A 91 4.38 -7.44 -1.91
N VAL A 92 3.64 -7.46 -0.81
CA VAL A 92 3.90 -8.32 0.35
C VAL A 92 2.73 -9.29 0.48
N ALA A 93 3.03 -10.59 0.53
CA ALA A 93 1.99 -11.60 0.68
C ALA A 93 1.23 -11.39 1.99
N CYS A 94 -0.09 -11.27 1.90
CA CYS A 94 -0.96 -11.02 3.04
C CYS A 94 -2.19 -11.93 3.02
N ARG A 95 -2.78 -12.10 4.20
CA ARG A 95 -4.09 -12.73 4.38
C ARG A 95 -4.83 -12.06 5.53
N GLU A 96 -6.14 -12.20 5.55
CA GLU A 96 -6.99 -11.74 6.64
C GLU A 96 -7.77 -12.91 7.24
N ASP A 97 -7.84 -12.94 8.57
CA ASP A 97 -8.67 -13.88 9.34
C ASP A 97 -9.35 -13.14 10.52
N GLU A 98 -10.06 -13.87 11.39
CA GLU A 98 -10.80 -13.29 12.53
C GLU A 98 -9.92 -12.47 13.49
N GLN A 99 -8.61 -12.73 13.54
CA GLN A 99 -7.68 -12.01 14.41
C GLN A 99 -7.16 -10.73 13.78
N GLY A 100 -7.13 -10.66 12.44
CA GLY A 100 -6.76 -9.46 11.70
C GLY A 100 -5.98 -9.75 10.42
N ILE A 101 -5.18 -8.77 10.03
CA ILE A 101 -4.40 -8.79 8.79
C ILE A 101 -3.01 -9.31 9.11
N TRP A 102 -2.55 -10.30 8.36
CA TRP A 102 -1.26 -10.94 8.51
C TRP A 102 -0.41 -10.78 7.27
N ILE A 103 0.90 -10.64 7.45
CA ILE A 103 1.88 -10.54 6.37
C ILE A 103 2.97 -11.61 6.45
N SER A 104 3.55 -11.91 5.29
CA SER A 104 4.78 -12.69 5.14
C SER A 104 5.86 -11.82 4.51
N LEU A 105 6.86 -11.45 5.32
CA LEU A 105 8.08 -10.75 4.92
C LEU A 105 9.24 -11.73 4.83
#